data_AF-A0A843EW35-F1
#
_entry.id   AF-A0A843EW35-F1
#
_cell.length_a   1.000
_cell.length_b   1.000
_cell.length_c   1.000
_cell.angle_alpha   90.00
_cell.angle_beta   90.00
_cell.angle_gamma   90.00
#
_symmetry.space_group_name_H-M   'P 1'
#
loop_
_entity.id
_entity.type
_entity.pdbx_description
1 polymer ?
#
loop_
_entity_poly.entity_id
_entity_poly.type
_entity_poly.pdbx_seq_one_letter_code
_entity_poly.pdbx_strand_id
1 'polypeptide(L)' 'MAWRCIVCDYIFEGDELPEDYECPLCGVGPDQFEEVED' A
#
# COMPACT_ATOMS: atom_id res chain seq x y z
N MET A 1 7.68 -7.39 -4.72
CA MET A 1 7.21 -7.34 -3.31
C MET A 1 5.70 -7.10 -3.29
N ALA A 2 5.09 -6.98 -2.11
CA ALA A 2 3.70 -6.54 -2.01
C ALA A 2 3.58 -5.56 -0.82
N TRP A 3 2.59 -4.68 -0.88
CA TRP A 3 2.35 -3.67 0.14
C TRP A 3 0.90 -3.75 0.59
N ARG A 4 0.66 -3.81 1.90
CA ARG A 4 -0.67 -3.85 2.48
C ARG A 4 -1.03 -2.52 3.11
N CYS A 5 -2.19 -1.98 2.76
CA CYS A 5 -2.75 -0.83 3.44
C CYS A 5 -3.19 -1.23 4.86
N ILE A 6 -2.64 -0.59 5.90
CA ILE A 6 -2.96 -0.91 7.30
C ILE A 6 -4.35 -0.40 7.73
N VAL A 7 -5.02 0.39 6.88
CA VAL A 7 -6.34 0.98 7.15
C VAL A 7 -7.47 0.10 6.60
N CYS A 8 -7.30 -0.50 5.42
CA CYS A 8 -8.36 -1.19 4.70
C CYS A 8 -7.98 -2.57 4.14
N ASP A 9 -6.77 -3.05 4.42
CA ASP A 9 -6.22 -4.34 3.96
C ASP A 9 -6.10 -4.49 2.43
N TYR A 10 -6.18 -3.39 1.65
CA TYR A 10 -5.88 -3.41 0.22
C TYR A 10 -4.43 -3.85 -0.03
N ILE A 11 -4.22 -4.74 -1.00
CA ILE A 11 -2.90 -5.23 -1.41
C ILE A 11 -2.52 -4.59 -2.74
N PHE A 12 -1.38 -3.88 -2.72
CA PHE A 12 -0.69 -3.43 -3.91
C PHE A 12 0.42 -4.42 -4.27
N GLU A 13 0.38 -4.96 -5.48
CA GLU A 13 1.41 -5.85 -6.02
C GLU A 13 2.46 -5.01 -6.78
N GLY A 14 3.68 -4.95 -6.26
CA GLY A 14 4.75 -4.17 -6.85
C GLY A 14 6.01 -4.18 -5.99
N ASP A 15 7.16 -3.96 -6.62
CA ASP A 15 8.45 -3.94 -5.92
C ASP A 15 8.59 -2.70 -5.03
N GLU A 16 8.06 -1.54 -5.47
CA GLU A 16 8.11 -0.28 -4.71
C GLU A 16 6.74 0.42 -4.76
N LEU A 17 6.38 1.08 -3.66
CA LEU A 17 5.18 1.91 -3.57
C LEU A 17 5.52 3.36 -3.94
N PRO A 18 4.85 3.99 -4.93
CA PRO A 18 5.12 5.38 -5.31
C PRO A 18 4.86 6.38 -4.18
N GLU A 19 5.63 7.47 -4.12
CA GLU A 19 5.49 8.52 -3.08
C GLU A 19 4.16 9.29 -3.16
N ASP A 20 3.53 9.31 -4.34
CA ASP A 20 2.23 9.96 -4.61
C ASP A 20 1.08 8.94 -4.71
N TYR A 21 1.30 7.69 -4.30
CA TYR A 21 0.29 6.66 -4.39
C TYR A 21 -0.86 6.90 -3.38
N GLU A 22 -2.09 6.95 -3.87
CA GLU A 22 -3.29 6.95 -3.04
C GLU A 22 -3.98 5.59 -3.10
N CYS A 23 -4.30 5.04 -1.93
CA CYS A 23 -5.05 3.79 -1.84
C CYS A 23 -6.40 3.91 -2.58
N PRO A 24 -6.71 3.02 -3.56
CA PRO A 24 -7.93 3.13 -4.35
C PRO A 24 -9.22 2.84 -3.56
N LEU A 25 -9.10 2.27 -2.36
CA LEU A 25 -10.25 1.93 -1.52
C LEU A 25 -10.55 2.99 -0.45
N CYS A 26 -9.53 3.59 0.16
CA CYS A 26 -9.71 4.51 1.28
C CYS A 26 -9.05 5.89 1.11
N GLY A 27 -8.25 6.10 0.06
CA GLY A 27 -7.66 7.41 -0.27
C GLY A 27 -6.51 7.87 0.63
N VAL A 28 -5.97 6.98 1.47
CA VAL A 28 -4.76 7.31 2.27
C VAL A 28 -3.50 7.21 1.40
N GLY A 29 -2.47 7.95 1.80
CA GLY A 29 -1.17 7.97 1.13
C GLY A 29 -0.32 6.72 1.42
N PRO A 30 0.91 6.69 0.87
CA PRO A 30 1.81 5.55 0.97
C PRO A 30 2.37 5.34 2.38
N ASP A 31 2.31 6.36 3.24
CA ASP A 31 2.70 6.28 4.66
C ASP A 31 1.81 5.33 5.49
N GLN A 32 0.66 4.93 4.94
CA GLN A 32 -0.28 3.97 5.53
C GLN A 32 -0.18 2.57 4.93
N PHE A 33 0.96 2.23 4.31
CA PHE A 33 1.25 0.90 3.79
C PHE A 33 2.45 0.27 4.49
N GLU A 34 2.39 -1.05 4.67
CA GLU A 34 3.49 -1.87 5.15
C GLU A 34 3.90 -2.89 4.10
N GLU A 35 5.19 -3.21 4.02
CA GLU A 35 5.69 -4.27 3.14
C GLU A 35 5.18 -5.63 3.64
N VAL A 36 4.72 -6.45 2.71
CA VAL A 36 4.32 -7.82 2.94
C VAL A 36 5.51 -8.69 2.55
N GLU A 37 6.22 -9.17 3.56
CA GLU A 37 7.15 -10.29 3.42
C GLU A 37 6.33 -11.58 3.34
N ASP A 38 6.65 -12.46 2.38
CA ASP A 38 6.19 -13.87 2.43
C ASP A 38 6.99 -14.65 3.48
#